data_AF-B9LWJ3-F1
#
_entry.id   AF-B9LWJ3-F1
#
_cell.length_a   1.000
_cell.length_b   1.000
_cell.length_c   1.000
_cell.angle_alpha   90.00
_cell.angle_beta   90.00
_cell.angle_gamma   90.00
#
_symmetry.space_group_name_H-M   'P 1'
#
loop_
_entity.id
_entity.type
_entity.pdbx_description
1 polymer ?
#
loop_
_entity_poly.entity_id
_entity_poly.type
_entity_poly.pdbx_seq_one_letter_code
_entity_poly.pdbx_strand_id
1 'polypeptide(L)' 'MKLPPFRPLRRLFGSTHGEVLFECRRCGSTVEPGTNVCPSCEQRSVARYEME' A
#
# COMPACT_ATOMS: atom_id res chain seq x y z
N MET A 1 10.33 -18.52 11.42
CA MET A 1 8.98 -17.89 11.46
C MET A 1 8.90 -16.95 10.26
N LYS A 2 8.15 -17.30 9.20
CA LYS A 2 7.95 -16.44 8.02
C LYS A 2 6.79 -15.49 8.34
N LEU A 3 6.97 -14.18 8.18
CA LEU A 3 5.88 -13.21 8.41
C LEU A 3 4.63 -13.62 7.58
N PRO A 4 3.42 -13.49 8.13
CA PRO A 4 2.21 -13.76 7.36
C PRO A 4 2.09 -12.79 6.17
N PRO A 5 1.52 -13.23 5.04
CA PRO A 5 1.31 -12.39 3.87
C PRO A 5 0.39 -11.23 4.25
N PHE A 6 0.77 -10.06 3.78
CA PHE A 6 0.13 -8.78 4.08
C PHE A 6 -1.39 -8.86 3.95
N ARG A 7 -2.10 -8.38 4.97
CA ARG A 7 -3.54 -8.14 4.91
C ARG A 7 -3.75 -6.74 4.34
N PRO A 8 -4.30 -6.57 3.12
CA PRO A 8 -4.60 -5.24 2.61
C PRO A 8 -5.61 -4.57 3.54
N LEU A 9 -5.26 -3.35 3.95
CA LEU A 9 -5.87 -2.59 5.06
C LEU A 9 -7.31 -2.10 4.79
N ARG A 10 -7.97 -2.54 3.72
CA ARG A 10 -9.36 -2.17 3.37
C ARG A 10 -10.38 -2.40 4.50
N ARG A 11 -10.04 -3.18 5.54
CA ARG A 11 -10.94 -3.44 6.68
C ARG A 11 -10.72 -2.55 7.91
N LEU A 12 -9.71 -1.67 7.93
CA LEU A 12 -9.41 -0.84 9.11
C LEU A 12 -9.50 0.67 8.87
N PHE A 13 -9.49 1.13 7.62
CA PHE A 13 -9.68 2.54 7.31
C PHE A 13 -11.17 2.87 7.28
N GLY A 14 -11.64 3.48 8.37
CA GLY A 14 -12.90 4.19 8.42
C GLY A 14 -12.91 5.27 7.33
N SER A 15 -13.95 5.24 6.52
CA SER A 15 -14.13 6.05 5.33
C SER A 15 -13.96 7.55 5.61
N THR A 16 -12.86 8.14 5.14
CA THR A 16 -12.69 9.59 5.01
C THR A 16 -12.53 9.91 3.53
N HIS A 17 -13.63 10.33 2.90
CA HIS A 17 -13.70 10.70 1.48
C HIS A 17 -12.46 11.49 1.01
N GLY A 18 -11.85 11.08 -0.10
CA GLY A 18 -10.78 11.81 -0.80
C GLY A 18 -9.34 11.37 -0.50
N GLU A 19 -9.14 10.26 0.21
CA GLU A 19 -7.80 9.76 0.54
C GLU A 19 -7.20 8.89 -0.60
N VAL A 20 -6.01 9.28 -1.08
CA VAL A 20 -5.24 8.54 -2.10
C VAL A 20 -4.28 7.58 -1.40
N LEU A 21 -4.44 6.28 -1.63
CA LEU A 21 -3.60 5.24 -1.05
C LEU A 21 -2.54 4.77 -2.07
N PHE A 22 -1.28 4.69 -1.64
CA PHE A 22 -0.22 4.07 -2.43
C PHE A 22 0.21 2.75 -1.78
N GLU A 23 0.20 1.65 -2.52
CA GLU A 23 0.52 0.31 -2.01
C GLU A 23 1.52 -0.40 -2.93
N CYS A 24 2.52 -1.05 -2.35
CA CYS A 24 3.37 -1.97 -3.08
C CYS A 24 2.62 -3.27 -3.39
N ARG A 25 2.38 -3.56 -4.67
CA ARG A 25 1.75 -4.81 -5.12
C ARG A 25 2.59 -6.06 -4.88
N ARG A 26 3.87 -5.91 -4.50
CA ARG A 26 4.75 -7.06 -4.27
C ARG A 26 4.71 -7.55 -2.83
N CYS A 27 4.93 -6.65 -1.88
CA CYS A 27 4.89 -7.02 -0.48
C CYS A 27 3.52 -6.72 0.13
N GLY A 28 2.84 -5.65 -0.27
CA GLY A 28 1.59 -5.17 0.34
C GLY A 28 1.79 -3.97 1.27
N SER A 29 3.02 -3.46 1.40
CA SER A 29 3.28 -2.26 2.21
C SER A 29 2.61 -1.03 1.60
N THR A 30 1.93 -0.24 2.44
CA THR A 30 1.59 1.13 2.10
C THR A 30 2.87 1.95 1.99
N VAL A 31 2.95 2.82 0.98
CA VAL A 31 4.11 3.67 0.71
C VAL A 31 3.69 5.13 0.61
N GLU A 32 4.64 6.04 0.74
CA GLU A 32 4.36 7.48 0.62
C GLU A 32 4.11 7.89 -0.84
N PRO A 33 3.29 8.94 -1.07
CA PRO A 33 3.11 9.52 -2.39
C PRO A 33 4.45 9.90 -3.05
N GLY A 34 4.58 9.65 -4.36
CA GLY A 34 5.82 9.91 -5.10
C GLY A 34 6.88 8.82 -4.99
N THR A 35 6.66 7.79 -4.17
CA THR A 35 7.55 6.65 -4.05
C THR A 35 7.42 5.71 -5.25
N ASN A 36 8.50 5.58 -6.05
CA ASN A 36 8.54 4.65 -7.19
C ASN A 36 9.14 3.28 -6.86
N VAL A 37 9.87 3.16 -5.75
CA VAL A 37 10.52 1.93 -5.27
C VAL A 37 10.03 1.66 -3.86
N CYS A 38 9.47 0.48 -3.60
CA CYS A 38 9.02 0.13 -2.26
C CYS A 38 10.22 0.04 -1.30
N PRO A 39 10.25 0.79 -0.18
CA PRO A 39 11.35 0.72 0.77
C PRO A 39 11.40 -0.61 1.55
N SER A 40 10.31 -1.38 1.58
CA SER A 40 10.25 -2.66 2.31
C SER A 40 10.80 -3.85 1.51
N CYS A 41 10.70 -3.83 0.18
CA CYS A 41 11.10 -4.97 -0.65
C CYS A 41 11.87 -4.56 -1.91
N GLU A 42 12.19 -3.27 -2.05
CA GLU A 42 13.04 -2.68 -3.10
C GLU A 42 12.51 -2.85 -4.52
N GLN A 43 11.23 -3.21 -4.67
CA GLN A 43 10.61 -3.44 -5.97
C GLN A 43 9.87 -2.20 -6.49
N ARG A 44 9.94 -1.99 -7.80
CA ARG A 44 9.25 -0.93 -8.53
C ARG A 44 7.82 -1.33 -8.91
N SER A 45 7.02 -1.67 -7.91
CA SER A 45 5.67 -2.19 -8.10
C SER A 45 4.67 -1.49 -7.19
N VAL A 46 4.63 -0.16 -7.25
CA VAL A 46 3.70 0.68 -6.48
C VAL A 46 2.43 0.95 -7.30
N ALA A 47 1.27 0.74 -6.68
CA ALA A 47 -0.05 1.07 -7.21
C ALA A 47 -0.66 2.24 -6.44
N ARG A 48 -1.48 3.03 -7.13
CA ARG A 48 -2.22 4.17 -6.57
C ARG A 48 -3.71 3.84 -6.63
N TYR A 49 -4.41 4.10 -5.53
CA TYR A 49 -5.85 3.95 -5.42
C TYR A 49 -6.44 5.29 -4.98
N GLU A 50 -7.37 5.80 -5.78
CA GLU A 50 -8.19 6.94 -5.41
C GLU A 50 -9.49 6.37 -4.84
N MET A 51 -9.89 6.82 -3.64
CA MET A 51 -11.13 6.38 -3.01
C MET A 51 -12.12 7.54 -3.06
N GLU A 52 -13.18 7.36 -3.86
CA GLU A 52 -14.31 8.29 -4.02
C GLU A 52 -15.39 8.05 -2.98
#